data_AF-A0A0V0GF62-F1
#
_entry.id   AF-A0A0V0GF62-F1
#
_cell.length_a   1.000
_cell.length_b   1.000
_cell.length_c   1.000
_cell.angle_alpha   90.00
_cell.angle_beta   90.00
_cell.angle_gamma   90.00
#
_symmetry.space_group_name_H-M   'P 1'
#
loop_
_entity.id
_entity.type
_entity.pdbx_description
1 polymer ?
#
loop_
_entity_poly.entity_id
_entity_poly.type
_entity_poly.pdbx_seq_one_letter_code
_entity_poly.pdbx_strand_id
1 'polypeptide(L)'
;MSHETWESLLVFLLAINEELLATPTIKDDVGDQLCERVLSVLFEVWLVACAKSFPGPPLWRTLREMAITWRHRTALITTWARVCLALTHRLIAFVYPPSFPKHQFFFEDIAPKHPSNNDNDHWTVPTDLTDEKVAQAWFRFLHTIGSPVDLSRPQVISQTPKFLQYAMVSDTDPSSHPCLTSLPTNFLIGIKGISNLVDTFLGIPSDPLVLPEEETKKETPTPPPHRRPAKSFSVSSVSQKG
;
A
#
# COMPACT_ATOMS: atom_id res chain seq x y z
N MET A 1 -11.46 -25.46 2.70
CA MET A 1 -12.52 -24.45 2.99
C MET A 1 -13.56 -24.54 1.90
N SER A 2 -14.85 -24.45 2.25
CA SER A 2 -15.93 -24.44 1.26
C SER A 2 -15.98 -23.09 0.51
N HIS A 3 -16.71 -23.04 -0.61
CA HIS A 3 -16.98 -21.80 -1.34
C HIS A 3 -17.57 -20.72 -0.42
N GLU A 4 -18.60 -21.08 0.35
CA GLU A 4 -19.26 -20.19 1.33
C GLU A 4 -18.30 -19.64 2.39
N THR A 5 -17.31 -20.45 2.80
CA THR A 5 -16.29 -20.01 3.77
C THR A 5 -15.41 -18.90 3.17
N TRP A 6 -15.01 -19.04 1.91
CA TRP A 6 -14.22 -18.02 1.21
C TRP A 6 -15.02 -16.74 1.01
N GLU A 7 -16.28 -16.85 0.57
CA GLU A 7 -17.14 -15.68 0.42
C GLU A 7 -17.34 -14.95 1.75
N SER A 8 -17.62 -15.68 2.83
CA SER A 8 -17.78 -15.10 4.17
C SER A 8 -16.50 -14.40 4.65
N LEU A 9 -15.33 -14.99 4.38
CA LEU A 9 -14.04 -14.39 4.72
C LEU A 9 -13.79 -13.09 3.93
N LEU A 10 -14.09 -13.07 2.63
CA LEU A 10 -13.91 -11.87 1.81
C LEU A 10 -14.88 -10.76 2.22
N VAL A 11 -16.14 -11.08 2.50
CA VAL A 11 -17.11 -10.11 3.03
C VAL A 11 -16.66 -9.54 4.36
N PHE A 12 -16.13 -10.39 5.25
CA PHE A 12 -15.59 -9.96 6.54
C PHE A 12 -14.39 -9.01 6.37
N LEU A 13 -13.45 -9.35 5.49
CA LEU A 13 -12.30 -8.49 5.21
C LEU A 13 -12.70 -7.16 4.56
N LEU A 14 -13.67 -7.16 3.66
CA LEU A 14 -14.24 -5.95 3.09
C LEU A 14 -14.86 -5.06 4.17
N ALA A 15 -15.66 -5.64 5.08
CA ALA A 15 -16.27 -4.89 6.17
C ALA A 15 -15.23 -4.26 7.12
N ILE A 16 -14.15 -4.98 7.45
CA ILE A 16 -13.05 -4.43 8.25
C ILE A 16 -12.36 -3.27 7.51
N ASN A 17 -12.08 -3.44 6.22
CA ASN A 17 -11.42 -2.39 5.44
C ASN A 17 -12.32 -1.16 5.28
N GLU A 18 -13.64 -1.32 5.14
CA GLU A 18 -14.57 -0.18 5.07
C GLU A 18 -14.49 0.71 6.31
N GLU A 19 -14.43 0.09 7.49
CA GLU A 19 -14.39 0.84 8.73
C GLU A 19 -13.02 1.49 8.96
N LEU A 20 -11.93 0.75 8.69
CA LEU A 20 -10.56 1.24 8.93
C LEU A 20 -10.08 2.25 7.88
N LEU A 21 -10.58 2.17 6.66
CA LEU A 21 -10.18 3.05 5.54
C LEU A 21 -11.19 4.18 5.30
N ALA A 22 -12.22 4.31 6.15
CA ALA A 22 -13.17 5.42 6.11
C ALA A 22 -12.45 6.78 6.21
N THR A 23 -13.13 7.84 5.77
CA THR A 23 -12.62 9.22 5.86
C THR A 23 -12.19 9.52 7.31
N PRO A 24 -10.93 9.96 7.53
CA PRO A 24 -10.42 10.20 8.88
C PRO A 24 -11.09 11.44 9.49
N THR A 25 -11.56 11.33 10.73
CA THR A 25 -12.16 12.46 11.48
C THR A 25 -11.14 13.26 12.28
N ILE A 26 -9.95 12.69 12.50
CA ILE A 26 -8.84 13.27 13.27
C ILE A 26 -7.56 13.02 12.46
N LYS A 27 -6.57 13.91 12.59
CA LYS A 27 -5.26 13.74 11.96
C LYS A 27 -4.51 12.54 12.57
N ASP A 28 -3.78 11.80 11.74
CA ASP A 28 -2.95 10.65 12.14
C ASP A 28 -3.77 9.54 12.82
N ASP A 29 -4.89 9.16 12.20
CA ASP A 29 -5.80 8.16 12.75
C ASP A 29 -5.21 6.74 12.70
N VAL A 30 -5.87 5.80 13.38
CA VAL A 30 -5.46 4.38 13.35
C VAL A 30 -5.49 3.84 11.90
N GLY A 31 -6.36 4.37 11.06
CA GLY A 31 -6.43 4.06 9.63
C GLY A 31 -5.13 4.36 8.91
N ASP A 32 -4.50 5.51 9.16
CA ASP A 32 -3.22 5.89 8.54
C ASP A 32 -2.10 4.90 8.88
N GLN A 33 -2.10 4.36 10.10
CA GLN A 33 -1.06 3.43 10.56
C GLN A 33 -1.28 1.99 10.06
N LEU A 34 -2.53 1.58 9.83
CA LEU A 34 -2.87 0.20 9.51
C LEU A 34 -3.23 -0.02 8.04
N CYS A 35 -3.50 1.04 7.28
CA CYS A 35 -4.06 0.98 5.92
C CYS A 35 -3.27 0.04 4.99
N GLU A 36 -1.95 0.19 4.92
CA GLU A 36 -1.11 -0.67 4.07
C GLU A 36 -1.24 -2.15 4.46
N ARG A 37 -1.23 -2.45 5.76
CA ARG A 37 -1.29 -3.84 6.23
C ARG A 37 -2.64 -4.49 5.94
N VAL A 38 -3.75 -3.78 6.20
CA VAL A 38 -5.10 -4.33 6.00
C VAL A 38 -5.45 -4.49 4.52
N LEU A 39 -4.96 -3.59 3.67
CA LEU A 39 -5.10 -3.70 2.22
C LEU A 39 -4.28 -4.84 1.64
N SER A 40 -3.03 -5.02 2.12
CA SER A 40 -2.21 -6.15 1.72
C SER A 40 -2.87 -7.47 2.11
N VAL A 41 -3.36 -7.60 3.35
CA VAL A 41 -4.09 -8.81 3.76
C VAL A 41 -5.34 -9.03 2.90
N LEU A 42 -6.14 -7.98 2.65
CA LEU A 42 -7.33 -8.07 1.81
C LEU A 42 -6.98 -8.61 0.42
N PHE A 43 -6.04 -7.99 -0.28
CA PHE A 43 -5.68 -8.38 -1.64
C PHE A 43 -4.97 -9.74 -1.70
N GLU A 44 -4.15 -10.10 -0.69
CA GLU A 44 -3.46 -11.40 -0.62
C GLU A 44 -4.50 -12.51 -0.51
N VAL A 45 -5.38 -12.39 0.48
CA VAL A 45 -6.48 -13.35 0.69
C VAL A 45 -7.41 -13.38 -0.51
N TRP A 46 -7.66 -12.24 -1.17
CA TRP A 46 -8.46 -12.18 -2.39
C TRP A 46 -7.85 -13.02 -3.53
N LEU A 47 -6.54 -12.95 -3.73
CA LEU A 47 -5.86 -13.76 -4.76
C LEU A 47 -5.80 -15.23 -4.39
N VAL A 48 -5.59 -15.57 -3.11
CA VAL A 48 -5.71 -16.96 -2.65
C VAL A 48 -7.13 -17.48 -2.91
N ALA A 49 -8.15 -16.67 -2.63
CA ALA A 49 -9.53 -17.01 -2.95
C ALA A 49 -9.71 -17.21 -4.46
N CYS A 50 -9.11 -16.39 -5.32
CA CYS A 50 -9.14 -16.62 -6.77
C CYS A 50 -8.65 -18.04 -7.15
N ALA A 51 -7.57 -18.50 -6.52
CA ALA A 51 -7.02 -19.84 -6.78
C ALA A 51 -7.97 -20.94 -6.26
N LYS A 52 -8.45 -20.81 -5.03
CA LYS A 52 -9.24 -21.86 -4.35
C LYS A 52 -10.73 -21.89 -4.74
N SER A 53 -11.36 -20.73 -4.85
CA SER A 53 -12.79 -20.53 -5.05
C SER A 53 -13.03 -19.15 -5.65
N PHE A 54 -12.96 -19.05 -6.99
CA PHE A 54 -12.90 -17.75 -7.67
C PHE A 54 -14.09 -16.85 -7.30
N PRO A 55 -13.86 -15.65 -6.73
CA PRO A 55 -14.97 -14.82 -6.24
C PRO A 55 -15.96 -14.47 -7.34
N GLY A 56 -17.25 -14.58 -7.01
CA GLY A 56 -18.33 -14.29 -7.96
C GLY A 56 -18.41 -12.81 -8.36
N PRO A 57 -19.11 -12.47 -9.46
CA PRO A 57 -19.27 -11.08 -9.92
C PRO A 57 -19.76 -10.08 -8.86
N PRO A 58 -20.69 -10.43 -7.93
CA PRO A 58 -21.12 -9.52 -6.87
C PRO A 58 -19.97 -9.07 -5.96
N LEU A 59 -19.10 -9.98 -5.52
CA LEU A 59 -17.98 -9.65 -4.63
C LEU A 59 -16.98 -8.70 -5.30
N TRP A 60 -16.65 -8.94 -6.57
CA TRP A 60 -15.78 -8.03 -7.33
C TRP A 60 -16.40 -6.64 -7.51
N ARG A 61 -17.72 -6.57 -7.71
CA ARG A 61 -18.43 -5.29 -7.77
C ARG A 61 -18.32 -4.54 -6.44
N THR A 62 -18.58 -5.24 -5.33
CA THR A 62 -18.46 -4.67 -3.98
C THR A 62 -17.03 -4.20 -3.68
N LEU A 63 -16.01 -5.00 -3.99
CA LEU A 63 -14.62 -4.59 -3.83
C LEU A 63 -14.31 -3.29 -4.58
N ARG A 64 -14.77 -3.19 -5.84
CA ARG A 64 -14.57 -1.99 -6.66
C ARG A 64 -15.31 -0.77 -6.08
N GLU A 65 -16.56 -0.93 -5.69
CA GLU A 65 -17.38 0.14 -5.11
C GLU A 65 -16.75 0.69 -3.82
N MET A 66 -16.22 -0.20 -2.98
CA MET A 66 -15.55 0.17 -1.73
C MET A 66 -14.17 0.77 -1.99
N ALA A 67 -13.35 0.20 -2.88
CA ALA A 67 -12.05 0.78 -3.24
C ALA A 67 -12.19 2.21 -3.80
N ILE A 68 -13.27 2.53 -4.51
CA ILE A 68 -13.57 3.89 -4.98
C ILE A 68 -13.73 4.89 -3.83
N THR A 69 -14.25 4.48 -2.66
CA THR A 69 -14.41 5.35 -1.48
C THR A 69 -13.10 5.54 -0.72
N TRP A 70 -12.18 4.58 -0.80
CA TRP A 70 -10.89 4.59 -0.11
C TRP A 70 -9.77 5.32 -0.86
N ARG A 71 -10.05 5.91 -2.04
CA ARG A 71 -9.04 6.56 -2.93
C ARG A 71 -8.27 7.73 -2.33
N HIS A 72 -8.71 8.24 -1.18
CA HIS A 72 -7.99 9.24 -0.41
C HIS A 72 -6.79 8.63 0.37
N ARG A 73 -6.76 7.32 0.59
CA ARG A 73 -5.66 6.60 1.27
C ARG A 73 -4.58 6.21 0.25
N THR A 74 -3.36 6.75 0.42
CA THR A 74 -2.20 6.47 -0.44
C THR A 74 -1.89 4.97 -0.53
N ALA A 75 -2.02 4.26 0.60
CA ALA A 75 -1.80 2.82 0.69
C ALA A 75 -2.66 2.00 -0.27
N LEU A 76 -3.88 2.44 -0.59
CA LEU A 76 -4.71 1.75 -1.58
C LEU A 76 -4.03 1.75 -2.94
N ILE A 77 -3.53 2.90 -3.37
CA ILE A 77 -3.00 3.10 -4.71
C ILE A 77 -1.65 2.39 -4.86
N THR A 78 -0.81 2.43 -3.82
CA THR A 78 0.48 1.71 -3.82
C THR A 78 0.27 0.19 -3.86
N THR A 79 -0.56 -0.36 -2.98
CA THR A 79 -0.82 -1.81 -2.94
C THR A 79 -1.51 -2.28 -4.21
N TRP A 80 -2.49 -1.52 -4.72
CA TRP A 80 -3.14 -1.81 -6.01
C TRP A 80 -2.15 -1.89 -7.17
N ALA A 81 -1.23 -0.91 -7.27
CA ALA A 81 -0.25 -0.88 -8.35
C ALA A 81 0.71 -2.07 -8.28
N ARG A 82 1.16 -2.45 -7.07
CA ARG A 82 2.02 -3.63 -6.84
C ARG A 82 1.31 -4.93 -7.24
N VAL A 83 0.04 -5.10 -6.86
CA VAL A 83 -0.78 -6.27 -7.25
C VAL A 83 -0.96 -6.35 -8.76
N CYS A 84 -1.30 -5.23 -9.41
CA CYS A 84 -1.47 -5.18 -10.86
C CYS A 84 -0.17 -5.53 -11.59
N LEU A 85 0.97 -5.07 -11.09
CA LEU A 85 2.28 -5.38 -11.68
C LEU A 85 2.59 -6.87 -11.57
N ALA A 86 2.42 -7.48 -10.40
CA ALA A 86 2.67 -8.91 -10.20
C ALA A 86 1.74 -9.79 -11.06
N LEU A 87 0.46 -9.40 -11.18
CA LEU A 87 -0.48 -10.07 -12.10
C LEU A 87 -0.08 -9.88 -13.57
N THR A 88 0.48 -8.73 -13.93
CA THR A 88 0.97 -8.44 -15.29
C THR A 88 2.18 -9.31 -15.65
N HIS A 89 3.14 -9.48 -14.72
CA HIS A 89 4.25 -10.42 -14.90
C HIS A 89 3.76 -11.84 -15.16
N ARG A 90 2.76 -12.31 -14.38
CA ARG A 90 2.18 -13.65 -14.58
C ARG A 90 1.42 -13.77 -15.90
N LEU A 91 0.66 -12.74 -16.29
CA LEU A 91 -0.05 -12.69 -17.57
C LEU A 91 0.92 -12.83 -18.74
N ILE A 92 2.01 -12.04 -18.74
CA ILE A 92 2.99 -12.04 -19.82
C ILE A 92 3.66 -13.41 -19.98
N ALA A 93 3.92 -14.11 -18.86
CA ALA A 93 4.59 -15.41 -18.86
C ALA A 93 3.85 -16.49 -19.67
N PHE A 94 2.53 -16.37 -19.88
CA PHE A 94 1.76 -17.32 -20.69
C PHE A 94 1.18 -16.72 -21.98
N VAL A 95 1.04 -15.39 -22.07
CA VAL A 95 0.56 -14.72 -23.29
C VAL A 95 1.68 -14.57 -24.33
N TYR A 96 2.92 -14.39 -23.89
CA TYR A 96 4.07 -14.17 -24.77
C TYR A 96 5.02 -15.37 -24.78
N PRO A 97 5.83 -15.54 -25.84
CA PRO A 97 6.82 -16.61 -25.91
C PRO A 97 7.85 -16.53 -24.76
N PRO A 98 8.48 -17.65 -24.37
CA PRO A 98 9.51 -17.65 -23.32
C PRO A 98 10.73 -16.74 -23.59
N SER A 99 10.95 -16.35 -24.85
CA SER A 99 12.00 -15.42 -25.27
C SER A 99 11.62 -13.94 -25.05
N PHE A 100 10.40 -13.66 -24.60
CA PHE A 100 9.95 -12.30 -24.33
C PHE A 100 10.83 -11.68 -23.23
N PRO A 101 11.31 -10.44 -23.39
CA PRO A 101 12.17 -9.81 -22.39
C PRO A 101 11.44 -9.72 -21.05
N LYS A 102 12.12 -10.15 -19.99
CA LYS A 102 11.59 -10.01 -18.64
C LYS A 102 11.72 -8.56 -18.21
N HIS A 103 10.65 -8.02 -17.65
CA HIS A 103 10.69 -6.74 -16.95
C HIS A 103 11.73 -6.79 -15.82
N GLN A 104 12.53 -5.73 -15.71
CA GLN A 104 13.58 -5.57 -14.71
C GLN A 104 13.42 -4.19 -14.07
N PHE A 105 13.95 -4.01 -12.86
CA PHE A 105 14.06 -2.68 -12.27
C PHE A 105 15.48 -2.12 -12.51
N PHE A 106 15.61 -0.81 -12.75
CA PHE A 106 16.90 -0.16 -13.06
C PHE A 106 18.01 -0.36 -12.02
N PHE A 107 17.67 -0.75 -10.78
CA PHE A 107 18.59 -0.81 -9.64
C PHE A 107 19.04 -2.22 -9.22
N GLU A 108 18.63 -3.28 -9.92
CA GLU A 108 18.94 -4.65 -9.47
C GLU A 108 20.42 -5.06 -9.66
N ASP A 109 21.23 -4.29 -10.40
CA ASP A 109 22.65 -4.58 -10.67
C ASP A 109 23.68 -3.84 -9.78
N ILE A 110 23.30 -2.92 -8.88
CA ILE A 110 24.28 -2.13 -8.06
C ILE A 110 23.92 -2.03 -6.56
N ALA A 111 23.33 -3.06 -5.97
CA ALA A 111 23.35 -3.17 -4.51
C ALA A 111 23.50 -4.63 -4.06
N PRO A 112 24.55 -4.98 -3.30
CA PRO A 112 24.55 -6.25 -2.59
C PRO A 112 23.35 -6.26 -1.66
N LYS A 113 22.57 -7.34 -1.69
CA LYS A 113 21.47 -7.62 -0.76
C LYS A 113 21.90 -7.26 0.66
N HIS A 114 21.51 -6.08 1.12
CA HIS A 114 21.58 -5.74 2.53
C HIS A 114 20.28 -6.28 3.13
N PRO A 115 20.34 -7.28 4.04
CA PRO A 115 19.15 -7.99 4.53
C PRO A 115 18.34 -7.18 5.56
N SER A 116 18.31 -5.84 5.43
CA SER A 116 17.51 -4.97 6.27
C SER A 116 16.76 -3.94 5.43
N ASN A 117 15.76 -4.40 4.70
CA ASN A 117 14.39 -3.92 4.85
C ASN A 117 13.52 -4.64 3.82
N ASN A 118 12.69 -5.55 4.34
CA ASN A 118 11.45 -6.02 3.73
C ASN A 118 11.57 -6.90 2.46
N ASP A 119 11.84 -8.19 2.65
CA ASP A 119 11.47 -9.25 1.70
C ASP A 119 9.95 -9.29 1.37
N ASN A 120 9.14 -8.39 1.96
CA ASN A 120 7.70 -8.24 1.71
C ASN A 120 7.36 -7.24 0.57
N ASP A 121 8.34 -6.63 -0.10
CA ASP A 121 8.08 -5.64 -1.14
C ASP A 121 7.65 -6.24 -2.49
N HIS A 122 7.78 -7.57 -2.66
CA HIS A 122 7.33 -8.27 -3.85
C HIS A 122 6.01 -9.01 -3.60
N TRP A 123 4.95 -8.54 -4.25
CA TRP A 123 3.67 -9.23 -4.23
C TRP A 123 3.75 -10.58 -4.94
N THR A 124 3.28 -11.66 -4.30
CA THR A 124 3.32 -13.00 -4.90
C THR A 124 1.93 -13.44 -5.36
N VAL A 125 1.81 -13.76 -6.66
CA VAL A 125 0.58 -14.36 -7.21
C VAL A 125 0.61 -15.86 -6.91
N PRO A 126 -0.48 -16.47 -6.39
CA PRO A 126 -0.52 -17.89 -6.09
C PRO A 126 -0.17 -18.74 -7.31
N THR A 127 0.71 -19.73 -7.12
CA THR A 127 1.19 -20.60 -8.21
C THR A 127 0.12 -21.56 -8.72
N ASP A 128 -0.89 -21.86 -7.90
CA ASP A 128 -2.05 -22.68 -8.24
C ASP A 128 -3.19 -21.89 -8.91
N LEU A 129 -3.00 -20.58 -9.16
CA LEU A 129 -3.92 -19.78 -9.95
C LEU A 129 -3.71 -20.08 -11.45
N THR A 130 -4.72 -20.66 -12.09
CA THR A 130 -4.69 -20.98 -13.53
C THR A 130 -4.60 -19.73 -14.40
N ASP A 131 -4.02 -19.85 -15.60
CA ASP A 131 -3.82 -18.72 -16.52
C ASP A 131 -5.12 -17.95 -16.84
N GLU A 132 -6.24 -18.66 -17.01
CA GLU A 132 -7.56 -18.04 -17.20
C GLU A 132 -7.95 -17.17 -15.99
N LYS A 133 -7.78 -17.71 -14.77
CA LYS A 133 -8.08 -16.98 -13.53
C LYS A 133 -7.12 -15.83 -13.30
N VAL A 134 -5.85 -15.95 -13.70
CA VAL A 134 -4.88 -14.84 -13.70
C VAL A 134 -5.38 -13.72 -14.60
N ALA A 135 -5.77 -14.03 -15.85
CA ALA A 135 -6.27 -13.03 -16.79
C ALA A 135 -7.54 -12.33 -16.26
N GLN A 136 -8.48 -13.09 -15.68
CA GLN A 136 -9.68 -12.52 -15.07
C GLN A 136 -9.37 -11.65 -13.85
N ALA A 137 -8.49 -12.11 -12.94
CA ALA A 137 -8.10 -11.35 -11.76
C ALA A 137 -7.35 -10.07 -12.15
N TRP A 138 -6.39 -10.16 -13.09
CA TRP A 138 -5.65 -9.02 -13.63
C TRP A 138 -6.59 -7.94 -14.17
N PHE A 139 -7.54 -8.33 -15.04
CA PHE A 139 -8.51 -7.40 -15.60
C PHE A 139 -9.36 -6.74 -14.49
N ARG A 140 -9.85 -7.52 -13.53
CA ARG A 140 -10.71 -7.00 -12.46
C ARG A 140 -9.97 -6.07 -11.51
N PHE A 141 -8.76 -6.44 -11.09
CA PHE A 141 -7.90 -5.58 -10.26
C PHE A 141 -7.56 -4.27 -10.95
N LEU A 142 -7.24 -4.29 -12.26
CA LEU A 142 -6.94 -3.07 -13.02
C LEU A 142 -8.09 -2.06 -12.98
N HIS A 143 -9.34 -2.53 -12.84
CA HIS A 143 -10.53 -1.68 -12.79
C HIS A 143 -11.01 -1.33 -11.37
N THR A 144 -10.34 -1.82 -10.32
CA THR A 144 -10.76 -1.67 -8.92
C THR A 144 -10.79 -0.21 -8.46
N ILE A 145 -9.83 0.63 -8.86
CA ILE A 145 -9.78 2.04 -8.44
C ILE A 145 -10.58 3.00 -9.33
N GLY A 146 -11.23 2.49 -10.39
CA GLY A 146 -11.91 3.34 -11.37
C GLY A 146 -10.95 4.14 -12.24
N SER A 147 -11.33 5.37 -12.62
CA SER A 147 -10.50 6.24 -13.46
C SER A 147 -9.34 6.84 -12.64
N PRO A 148 -8.07 6.65 -13.04
CA PRO A 148 -6.93 7.24 -12.34
C PRO A 148 -6.96 8.78 -12.35
N VAL A 149 -7.57 9.40 -13.37
CA VAL A 149 -7.70 10.86 -13.47
C VAL A 149 -8.51 11.43 -12.30
N ASP A 150 -9.44 10.66 -11.73
CA ASP A 150 -10.23 11.08 -10.57
C ASP A 150 -9.36 11.32 -9.33
N LEU A 151 -8.20 10.67 -9.22
CA LEU A 151 -7.26 10.87 -8.11
C LEU A 151 -6.70 12.30 -8.08
N SER A 152 -6.83 13.08 -9.16
CA SER A 152 -6.44 14.49 -9.20
C SER A 152 -7.61 15.46 -8.90
N ARG A 153 -8.81 14.94 -8.60
CA ARG A 153 -10.05 15.72 -8.50
C ARG A 153 -10.70 15.58 -7.11
N PRO A 154 -10.34 16.44 -6.14
CA PRO A 154 -10.94 16.42 -4.81
C PRO A 154 -12.46 16.44 -4.84
N GLN A 155 -13.07 17.18 -5.77
CA GLN A 155 -14.52 17.33 -5.90
C GLN A 155 -15.24 16.05 -6.32
N VAL A 156 -14.51 15.06 -6.86
CA VAL A 156 -15.05 13.74 -7.20
C VAL A 156 -14.84 12.77 -6.04
N ILE A 157 -13.66 12.79 -5.43
CA ILE A 157 -13.32 11.91 -4.30
C ILE A 157 -14.16 12.25 -3.06
N SER A 158 -14.49 13.52 -2.86
CA SER A 158 -15.26 13.98 -1.70
C SER A 158 -16.76 13.73 -1.77
N GLN A 159 -17.28 13.13 -2.85
CA GLN A 159 -18.72 12.84 -3.02
C GLN A 159 -19.14 11.50 -2.41
N THR A 160 -18.42 11.01 -1.40
CA THR A 160 -18.79 9.79 -0.67
C THR A 160 -19.63 10.13 0.56
N PRO A 161 -20.47 9.20 1.05
CA PRO A 161 -21.33 9.46 2.20
C PRO A 161 -20.58 9.96 3.44
N LYS A 162 -19.36 9.46 3.72
CA LYS A 162 -18.56 9.86 4.88
C LYS A 162 -18.02 11.28 4.77
N PHE A 163 -17.55 11.70 3.59
CA PHE A 163 -17.14 13.10 3.35
C PHE A 163 -18.33 14.07 3.46
N LEU A 164 -19.48 13.70 2.89
CA LEU A 164 -20.70 14.50 2.97
C LEU A 164 -21.19 14.64 4.42
N GLN A 165 -21.17 13.54 5.19
CA GLN A 165 -21.53 13.56 6.60
C GLN A 165 -20.59 14.47 7.42
N TYR A 166 -19.28 14.40 7.16
CA TYR A 166 -18.31 15.30 7.80
C TYR A 166 -18.59 16.78 7.48
N ALA A 167 -18.85 17.09 6.21
CA ALA A 167 -19.17 18.44 5.76
C ALA A 167 -20.43 19.00 6.44
N MET A 168 -21.47 18.17 6.60
CA MET A 168 -22.70 18.57 7.30
C MET A 168 -22.46 18.93 8.78
N VAL A 169 -21.50 18.27 9.44
CA VAL A 169 -21.18 18.52 10.86
C VAL A 169 -20.23 19.70 11.03
N SER A 170 -19.27 19.85 10.12
CA SER A 170 -18.23 20.89 10.19
C SER A 170 -18.59 22.21 9.50
N ASP A 171 -19.69 22.24 8.72
CA ASP A 171 -20.10 23.36 7.87
C ASP A 171 -18.99 23.79 6.88
N THR A 172 -18.30 22.80 6.30
CA THR A 172 -17.21 23.00 5.33
C THR A 172 -17.48 22.29 4.01
N ASP A 173 -16.87 22.76 2.91
CA ASP A 173 -16.93 22.04 1.63
C ASP A 173 -16.25 20.65 1.77
N PRO A 174 -16.92 19.54 1.41
CA PRO A 174 -16.30 18.21 1.41
C PRO A 174 -14.96 18.15 0.68
N SER A 175 -14.80 18.92 -0.40
CA SER A 175 -13.56 18.93 -1.21
C SER A 175 -12.37 19.60 -0.50
N SER A 176 -12.62 20.31 0.61
CA SER A 176 -11.60 20.98 1.42
C SER A 176 -11.02 20.10 2.54
N HIS A 177 -11.49 18.86 2.68
CA HIS A 177 -11.07 17.97 3.75
C HIS A 177 -9.54 17.74 3.74
N PRO A 178 -8.83 17.87 4.89
CA PRO A 178 -7.36 17.81 4.94
C PRO A 178 -6.74 16.54 4.36
N CYS A 179 -7.39 15.38 4.48
CA CYS A 179 -6.87 14.13 3.93
C CYS A 179 -6.80 14.12 2.39
N LEU A 180 -7.44 15.06 1.69
CA LEU A 180 -7.42 15.15 0.23
C LEU A 180 -6.16 15.82 -0.30
N THR A 181 -5.29 16.35 0.57
CA THR A 181 -3.97 16.87 0.16
C THR A 181 -3.04 15.79 -0.40
N SER A 182 -3.31 14.50 -0.09
CA SER A 182 -2.58 13.35 -0.62
C SER A 182 -2.88 13.05 -2.10
N LEU A 183 -3.97 13.60 -2.64
CA LEU A 183 -4.50 13.25 -3.96
C LEU A 183 -3.51 13.45 -5.13
N PRO A 184 -2.74 14.55 -5.21
CA PRO A 184 -1.69 14.69 -6.24
C PRO A 184 -0.63 13.58 -6.16
N THR A 185 -0.25 13.18 -4.95
CA THR A 185 0.68 12.06 -4.72
C THR A 185 0.05 10.74 -5.13
N ASN A 186 -1.22 10.52 -4.78
CA ASN A 186 -1.99 9.33 -5.20
C ASN A 186 -2.08 9.24 -6.73
N PHE A 187 -2.34 10.36 -7.40
CA PHE A 187 -2.35 10.43 -8.86
C PHE A 187 -0.98 10.07 -9.45
N LEU A 188 0.10 10.64 -8.93
CA LEU A 188 1.47 10.31 -9.37
C LEU A 188 1.76 8.81 -9.23
N ILE A 189 1.45 8.22 -8.07
CA ILE A 189 1.66 6.79 -7.82
C ILE A 189 0.82 5.95 -8.78
N GLY A 190 -0.45 6.31 -8.98
CA GLY A 190 -1.35 5.60 -9.88
C GLY A 190 -0.83 5.59 -11.32
N ILE A 191 -0.38 6.74 -11.82
CA ILE A 191 0.18 6.86 -13.18
C ILE A 191 1.53 6.14 -13.31
N LYS A 192 2.42 6.25 -12.33
CA LYS A 192 3.67 5.46 -12.31
C LYS A 192 3.39 3.96 -12.29
N GLY A 193 2.40 3.52 -11.50
CA GLY A 193 1.95 2.14 -11.47
C GLY A 193 1.54 1.64 -12.85
N ILE A 194 0.71 2.41 -13.56
CA ILE A 194 0.29 2.11 -14.93
C ILE A 194 1.48 2.12 -15.90
N SER A 195 2.39 3.09 -15.78
CA SER A 195 3.62 3.15 -16.58
C SER A 195 4.43 1.86 -16.43
N ASN A 196 4.62 1.37 -15.20
CA ASN A 196 5.34 0.12 -14.97
C ASN A 196 4.63 -1.08 -15.62
N LEU A 197 3.29 -1.10 -15.68
CA LEU A 197 2.57 -2.14 -16.43
C LEU A 197 2.90 -2.07 -17.93
N VAL A 198 2.91 -0.87 -18.50
CA VAL A 198 3.25 -0.64 -19.91
C VAL A 198 4.69 -1.05 -20.20
N ASP A 199 5.63 -0.62 -19.37
CA ASP A 199 7.05 -0.99 -19.49
C ASP A 199 7.24 -2.51 -19.43
N THR A 200 6.43 -3.19 -18.61
CA THR A 200 6.41 -4.65 -18.54
C THR A 200 5.99 -5.26 -19.89
N PHE A 201 4.95 -4.72 -20.55
CA PHE A 201 4.55 -5.13 -21.90
C PHE A 201 5.54 -4.71 -23.00
N LEU A 202 6.41 -3.75 -22.73
CA LEU A 202 7.49 -3.35 -23.65
C LEU A 202 8.80 -4.11 -23.40
N GLY A 203 8.90 -4.82 -22.26
CA GLY A 203 10.11 -5.53 -21.87
C GLY A 203 11.28 -4.60 -21.54
N ILE A 204 11.00 -3.38 -21.08
CA ILE A 204 12.02 -2.39 -20.72
C ILE A 204 12.14 -2.26 -19.20
N PRO A 205 13.31 -1.82 -18.68
CA PRO A 205 13.46 -1.58 -17.26
C PRO A 205 12.58 -0.43 -16.77
N SER A 206 12.10 -0.51 -15.52
CA SER A 206 11.34 0.56 -14.87
C SER A 206 11.97 0.99 -13.54
N ASP A 207 11.57 2.15 -13.07
CA ASP A 207 11.85 2.56 -11.70
C ASP A 207 10.89 1.87 -10.71
N PRO A 208 11.37 1.49 -9.51
CA PRO A 208 10.48 1.01 -8.46
C PRO A 208 9.45 2.09 -8.07
N LEU A 209 8.28 1.65 -7.59
CA LEU A 209 7.27 2.54 -7.01
C LEU A 209 7.75 3.04 -5.64
N VAL A 210 8.75 3.92 -5.63
CA VAL A 210 9.20 4.61 -4.44
C VAL A 210 8.30 5.82 -4.23
N LEU A 211 7.65 5.86 -3.05
CA LEU A 211 6.97 7.06 -2.59
C LEU A 211 8.03 8.17 -2.42
N PRO A 212 7.75 9.42 -2.83
CA PRO A 212 8.54 10.53 -2.33
C PRO A 212 8.47 10.43 -0.80
N GLU A 213 9.59 10.14 -0.14
CA GLU A 213 9.64 10.29 1.31
C GLU A 213 9.23 11.74 1.59
N GLU A 214 8.09 11.95 2.24
CA GLU A 214 7.92 13.22 2.95
C GLU A 214 9.16 13.33 3.83
N GLU A 215 9.90 14.44 3.71
CA GLU A 215 11.01 14.78 4.59
C GLU A 215 10.49 14.77 6.03
N THR A 216 10.43 13.58 6.61
CA THR A 216 10.23 13.39 8.03
C THR A 216 11.52 13.90 8.60
N LYS A 217 11.49 15.16 9.06
CA LYS A 217 12.46 15.68 10.02
C LYS A 217 12.61 14.62 11.11
N LYS A 218 13.63 13.77 10.99
CA LYS A 218 14.13 12.91 12.06
C LYS A 218 14.83 13.82 13.07
N GLU A 219 14.04 14.58 13.82
CA GLU A 219 14.46 15.03 15.14
C GLU A 219 13.84 14.09 16.16
N THR A 220 14.32 12.84 16.18
CA THR A 220 14.30 12.08 17.42
C THR A 220 15.26 12.77 18.39
N PRO A 221 14.81 13.30 19.54
CA PRO A 221 15.72 13.85 20.52
C PRO A 221 16.46 12.66 21.16
N THR A 222 17.69 12.43 20.71
CA THR A 222 18.62 11.54 21.40
C THR A 222 18.77 12.04 22.84
N PRO A 223 18.53 11.21 23.87
CA PRO A 223 18.77 11.64 25.24
C PRO A 223 20.27 11.94 25.42
N PRO A 224 20.64 13.00 26.16
CA PRO A 224 22.02 13.43 26.25
C PRO A 224 22.89 12.35 26.93
N PRO A 225 24.15 12.16 26.48
CA PRO A 225 25.04 11.19 27.10
C PRO A 225 25.36 11.63 28.53
N HIS A 226 25.03 10.78 29.50
CA HIS A 226 25.49 10.93 30.88
C HIS A 226 27.03 10.96 30.89
N ARG A 227 27.61 12.16 31.06
CA ARG A 227 29.00 12.33 31.47
C ARG A 227 29.17 11.60 32.80
N ARG A 228 29.93 10.51 32.83
CA ARG A 228 30.51 9.99 34.08
C ARG A 228 31.49 11.05 34.59
N PRO A 229 31.32 11.63 35.79
CA PRO A 229 32.37 12.43 36.38
C PRO A 229 33.49 11.50 36.85
N ALA A 230 34.66 11.61 36.22
CA ALA A 230 35.90 11.08 36.79
C ALA A 230 36.17 11.83 38.11
N LYS A 231 36.13 11.11 39.23
CA LYS A 231 36.67 11.58 40.50
C LYS A 231 37.77 10.61 40.92
N SER A 232 38.98 10.97 40.55
CA SER A 232 40.20 10.57 41.23
C SER A 232 40.14 11.09 42.68
N PHE A 233 40.17 10.20 43.66
CA PHE A 233 40.57 10.55 45.01
C PHE A 233 41.63 9.55 45.45
N SER A 234 42.89 9.98 45.34
CA SER A 234 44.01 9.42 46.07
C SER A 234 43.94 9.98 47.49
N VAL A 235 43.84 9.11 48.50
CA VAL A 235 44.01 9.49 49.90
C VAL A 235 45.33 8.88 50.37
N SER A 236 46.34 9.73 50.50
CA SER A 236 47.62 9.42 51.13
C SER A 236 47.46 9.56 52.65
N SER A 237 47.89 8.54 53.38
CA SER A 237 48.00 8.51 54.84
C SER A 237 49.04 9.49 55.37
N VAL A 238 48.70 10.25 56.41
CA VAL A 238 49.69 10.82 57.34
C VAL A 238 49.20 10.68 58.78
N SER A 239 50.05 10.05 59.59
CA SER A 239 49.96 9.84 61.04
C SER A 239 50.56 11.05 61.77
N GLN A 240 49.98 11.49 62.90
CA GLN A 240 50.77 11.80 64.09
C GLN A 240 49.95 11.96 65.39
N LYS A 241 50.62 11.55 66.46
CA LYS A 241 50.23 11.42 67.87
C LYS A 241 49.94 12.75 68.56
N GLY A 242 49.07 12.68 69.57
CA GLY A 242 49.00 13.55 70.75
C GLY A 242 48.38 12.74 71.88
#